data_AF-A0A556UFM3-F1
#
_entry.id   AF-A0A556UFM3-F1
#
_cell.length_a   1.000
_cell.length_b   1.000
_cell.length_c   1.000
_cell.angle_alpha   90.00
_cell.angle_beta   90.00
_cell.angle_gamma   90.00
#
_symmetry.space_group_name_H-M   'P 1'
#
loop_
_entity.id
_entity.type
_entity.pdbx_description
1 polymer ?
#
loop_
_entity_poly.entity_id
_entity_poly.type
_entity_poly.pdbx_seq_one_letter_code
_entity_poly.pdbx_strand_id
1 'polypeptide(L)'
;MLLLVSVFLFHCVLNSLGQYDICKSLENPYLCSDECDASTPDLAHPPQLMQDRERTGLITYWQTVTWSRFPDPLLANITLSWDKSLEVTDDIEITFEYGRPTIMVLEKSMDKGRTWQPYQFYADDCMEAFGMQPKRVENLSATNVTRVICTEQYSRWVGSKNEKIVRFEVRDRFGIFAGPRLQNMDNLYTRMESLKGLRDFFTFTDLKLRLLRPALGGTYVQRDNLLKYFYAISNIEVFASHFLLQNDFGNVRLSAQQPAAQELA
;
A
#
# COMPACT_ATOMS: atom_id res chain seq x y z
N MET A 1 -8.04 38.20 -12.33
CA MET A 1 -6.95 38.33 -11.34
C MET A 1 -6.92 37.03 -10.56
N LEU A 2 -5.96 36.17 -10.87
CA LEU A 2 -5.80 34.84 -10.28
C LEU A 2 -5.45 34.93 -8.79
N LEU A 3 -6.03 34.05 -7.97
CA LEU A 3 -5.36 33.42 -6.83
C LEU A 3 -5.91 31.99 -6.70
N LEU A 4 -5.33 31.11 -7.52
CA LEU A 4 -5.32 29.66 -7.37
C LEU A 4 -4.09 29.32 -6.52
N VAL A 5 -4.28 28.88 -5.27
CA VAL A 5 -3.37 27.96 -4.57
C VAL A 5 -4.20 27.10 -3.63
N SER A 6 -4.96 26.16 -4.20
CA SER A 6 -5.54 25.04 -3.47
C SER A 6 -4.44 23.99 -3.29
N VAL A 7 -3.53 24.19 -2.33
CA VAL A 7 -2.58 23.15 -1.92
C VAL A 7 -3.17 22.49 -0.68
N PHE A 8 -4.13 21.59 -0.91
CA PHE A 8 -4.58 20.66 0.12
C PHE A 8 -3.60 19.48 0.17
N LEU A 9 -2.49 19.65 0.90
CA LEU A 9 -1.63 18.55 1.33
C LEU A 9 -2.16 18.08 2.70
N PHE A 10 -3.00 17.05 2.68
CA PHE A 10 -3.60 16.45 3.87
C PHE A 10 -2.56 15.63 4.66
N HIS A 11 -1.87 16.26 5.62
CA HIS A 11 -1.06 15.58 6.65
C HIS A 11 -1.55 16.04 8.02
N CYS A 12 -1.97 15.10 8.87
CA CYS A 12 -2.63 15.32 10.17
C CYS A 12 -3.54 16.57 10.17
N VAL A 13 -4.77 16.43 9.68
CA VAL A 13 -5.74 17.52 9.51
C VAL A 13 -5.88 18.35 10.77
N LEU A 14 -5.24 19.52 10.87
CA LEU A 14 -5.55 20.52 11.90
C LEU A 14 -7.07 20.81 11.88
N ASN A 15 -7.79 20.41 12.93
CA ASN A 15 -9.00 21.12 13.33
C ASN A 15 -8.60 22.30 14.23
N SER A 16 -9.52 23.23 14.47
CA SER A 16 -9.34 24.53 15.13
C SER A 16 -8.72 24.53 16.55
N LEU A 17 -8.31 23.36 17.07
CA LEU A 17 -7.71 23.16 18.38
C LEU A 17 -6.35 22.42 18.35
N GLY A 18 -5.83 22.04 17.17
CA GLY A 18 -4.42 21.66 17.00
C GLY A 18 -3.94 20.34 17.64
N GLN A 19 -4.81 19.46 18.14
CA GLN A 19 -4.37 18.25 18.88
C GLN A 19 -5.27 17.05 18.55
N TYR A 20 -4.68 15.89 18.24
CA TYR A 20 -5.39 14.60 18.17
C TYR A 20 -4.66 13.57 19.02
N ASP A 21 -5.42 12.87 19.86
CA ASP A 21 -4.95 11.74 20.66
C ASP A 21 -4.94 10.45 19.81
N ILE A 22 -3.83 9.72 19.80
CA ILE A 22 -3.67 8.41 19.18
C ILE A 22 -3.62 7.32 20.26
N CYS A 23 -4.29 6.20 20.00
CA CYS A 23 -4.20 5.01 20.84
C CYS A 23 -3.22 3.99 20.24
N LYS A 24 -2.07 3.75 20.90
CA LYS A 24 -1.22 2.58 20.61
C LYS A 24 -1.93 1.32 21.08
N SER A 25 -2.50 0.57 20.14
CA SER A 25 -3.24 -0.67 20.43
C SER A 25 -2.37 -1.86 20.84
N LEU A 26 -1.04 -1.75 20.75
CA LEU A 26 -0.14 -2.89 20.98
C LEU A 26 0.31 -3.07 22.43
N GLU A 27 0.34 -2.01 23.25
CA GLU A 27 0.86 -2.11 24.63
C GLU A 27 -0.17 -1.85 25.73
N ASN A 28 -1.17 -0.97 25.50
CA ASN A 28 -2.23 -0.75 26.48
C ASN A 28 -3.46 -0.03 25.86
N PRO A 29 -4.65 -0.65 25.79
CA PRO A 29 -5.86 0.00 25.28
C PRO A 29 -6.38 1.16 26.16
N TYR A 30 -5.78 1.39 27.32
CA TYR A 30 -6.12 2.46 28.27
C TYR A 30 -5.13 3.63 28.28
N LEU A 31 -4.05 3.59 27.49
CA LEU A 31 -3.08 4.68 27.40
C LEU A 31 -3.04 5.22 25.96
N CYS A 32 -3.83 6.26 25.71
CA CYS A 32 -3.81 7.01 24.45
C CYS A 32 -3.15 8.36 24.74
N SER A 33 -1.81 8.38 24.80
CA SER A 33 -1.05 9.59 25.17
C SER A 33 -0.09 10.04 24.07
N ASP A 34 -0.11 9.40 22.91
CA ASP A 34 0.72 9.83 21.79
C ASP A 34 -0.10 10.76 20.90
N GLU A 35 0.45 11.92 20.58
CA GLU A 35 -0.22 12.96 19.81
C GLU A 35 0.35 13.04 18.40
N CYS A 36 -0.49 13.28 17.39
CA CYS A 36 -0.01 13.73 16.09
C CYS A 36 -0.14 15.24 15.97
N ASP A 37 0.96 15.90 15.66
CA ASP A 37 0.97 17.32 15.31
C ASP A 37 1.82 17.55 14.06
N ALA A 38 1.17 17.97 12.97
CA ALA A 38 1.86 18.28 11.71
C ALA A 38 2.79 19.50 11.80
N SER A 39 2.60 20.36 12.80
CA SER A 39 3.41 21.56 13.02
C SER A 39 4.66 21.28 13.86
N THR A 40 4.69 20.17 14.60
CA THR A 40 5.81 19.75 15.44
C THR A 40 6.55 18.60 14.75
N PRO A 41 7.79 18.79 14.25
CA PRO A 41 8.51 17.77 13.49
C PRO A 41 8.63 16.40 14.17
N ASP A 42 8.76 16.38 15.50
CA ASP A 42 8.90 15.14 16.28
C ASP A 42 7.60 14.35 16.44
N LEU A 43 6.45 15.00 16.19
CA LEU A 43 5.10 14.41 16.25
C LEU A 43 4.44 14.34 14.85
N ALA A 44 5.17 14.75 13.81
CA ALA A 44 4.69 14.78 12.44
C ALA A 44 4.96 13.44 11.75
N HIS A 45 3.95 12.97 11.00
CA HIS A 45 4.01 11.69 10.29
C HIS A 45 3.75 11.86 8.79
N PRO A 46 4.63 12.59 8.07
CA PRO A 46 4.40 12.90 6.67
C PRO A 46 4.76 11.71 5.74
N PRO A 47 4.29 11.68 4.48
CA PRO A 47 4.45 10.56 3.56
C PRO A 47 5.89 10.21 3.28
N GLN A 48 6.80 11.18 3.35
CA GLN A 48 8.23 10.99 3.11
C GLN A 48 8.81 9.89 4.02
N LEU A 49 8.21 9.64 5.19
CA LEU A 49 8.57 8.55 6.10
C LEU A 49 8.20 7.15 5.58
N MET A 50 7.56 7.00 4.41
CA MET A 50 7.36 5.69 3.77
C MET A 50 8.51 5.31 2.83
N GLN A 51 9.49 6.20 2.62
CA GLN A 51 10.64 6.03 1.73
C GLN A 51 11.95 6.49 2.38
N ASP A 52 11.94 6.83 3.68
CA ASP A 52 13.15 7.26 4.35
C ASP A 52 14.06 6.07 4.63
N ARG A 53 15.34 6.38 4.88
CA ARG A 53 16.28 5.36 5.33
C ARG A 53 16.09 5.18 6.81
N GLU A 54 15.39 4.11 7.19
CA GLU A 54 15.21 3.74 8.59
C GLU A 54 16.58 3.72 9.30
N ARG A 55 16.74 4.57 10.31
CA ARG A 55 17.98 4.64 11.10
C ARG A 55 17.83 3.66 12.25
N THR A 56 18.86 2.85 12.48
CA THR A 56 18.89 1.79 13.49
C THR A 56 18.21 2.22 14.81
N GLY A 57 17.05 1.63 15.10
CA GLY A 57 16.36 1.70 16.40
C GLY A 57 15.17 2.68 16.49
N LEU A 58 14.90 3.52 15.48
CA LEU A 58 13.76 4.44 15.48
C LEU A 58 12.87 4.16 14.27
N ILE A 59 11.67 3.65 14.54
CA ILE A 59 10.66 3.40 13.51
C ILE A 59 9.98 4.74 13.19
N THR A 60 10.12 5.18 11.95
CA THR A 60 9.37 6.30 11.37
C THR A 60 8.23 5.74 10.52
N TYR A 61 7.11 6.46 10.43
CA TYR A 61 5.98 6.03 9.62
C TYR A 61 5.10 7.21 9.23
N TRP A 62 4.54 7.15 8.03
CA TRP A 62 3.39 7.97 7.66
C TRP A 62 2.13 7.45 8.38
N GLN A 63 1.21 8.35 8.72
CA GLN A 63 -0.09 7.95 9.27
C GLN A 63 -1.25 8.79 8.76
N THR A 64 -2.45 8.20 8.82
CA THR A 64 -3.71 8.91 8.58
C THR A 64 -4.30 9.47 9.86
N VAL A 65 -5.34 10.30 9.74
CA VAL A 65 -6.26 10.53 10.86
C VAL A 65 -6.90 9.21 11.33
N THR A 66 -7.39 9.21 12.57
CA THR A 66 -8.16 8.09 13.13
C THR A 66 -9.55 7.99 12.49
N TRP A 67 -10.22 6.85 12.68
CA TRP A 67 -11.54 6.57 12.12
C TRP A 67 -12.68 7.26 12.91
N SER A 68 -12.48 8.50 13.34
CA SER A 68 -13.41 9.28 14.17
C SER A 68 -14.76 9.54 13.51
N ARG A 69 -14.83 9.48 12.17
CA ARG A 69 -16.04 9.69 11.37
C ARG A 69 -16.84 8.42 11.06
N PHE A 70 -16.53 7.31 11.72
CA PHE A 70 -17.30 6.08 11.56
C PHE A 70 -18.83 6.35 11.71
N PRO A 71 -19.70 5.85 10.81
CA PRO A 71 -19.47 4.75 9.87
C PRO A 71 -18.93 5.13 8.49
N ASP A 72 -18.64 6.40 8.21
CA ASP A 72 -18.06 6.79 6.92
C ASP A 72 -16.72 6.07 6.71
N PRO A 73 -16.43 5.50 5.53
CA PRO A 73 -15.20 4.73 5.33
C PRO A 73 -13.94 5.59 5.51
N LEU A 74 -12.95 5.06 6.24
CA LEU A 74 -11.63 5.66 6.31
C LEU A 74 -10.83 5.28 5.06
N LEU A 75 -10.83 6.16 4.07
CA LEU A 75 -10.11 5.97 2.81
C LEU A 75 -8.77 6.70 2.80
N ALA A 76 -7.78 6.10 2.15
CA ALA A 76 -6.52 6.77 1.81
C ALA A 76 -5.93 6.23 0.51
N ASN A 77 -5.44 7.14 -0.33
CA ASN A 77 -4.75 6.84 -1.57
C ASN A 77 -3.30 7.26 -1.44
N ILE A 78 -2.37 6.34 -1.71
CA ILE A 78 -0.93 6.64 -1.77
C ILE A 78 -0.48 6.40 -3.20
N THR A 79 0.08 7.40 -3.84
CA THR A 79 0.57 7.31 -5.22
C THR A 79 2.08 7.47 -5.24
N LEU A 80 2.75 6.50 -5.85
CA LEU A 80 4.17 6.51 -6.17
C LEU A 80 4.31 6.73 -7.68
N SER A 81 4.94 7.83 -8.07
CA SER A 81 5.06 8.24 -9.47
C SER A 81 6.51 8.29 -9.89
N TRP A 82 6.83 7.67 -11.03
CA TRP A 82 8.12 7.74 -11.69
C TRP A 82 8.00 8.44 -13.04
N ASP A 83 9.01 9.22 -13.40
CA ASP A 83 9.02 9.98 -14.66
C ASP A 83 9.27 9.12 -15.92
N LYS A 84 9.56 7.84 -15.71
CA LYS A 84 9.93 6.85 -16.72
C LYS A 84 9.17 5.55 -16.49
N SER A 85 9.07 4.76 -17.56
CA SER A 85 8.53 3.40 -17.48
C SER A 85 9.56 2.48 -16.86
N LEU A 86 9.15 1.67 -15.89
CA LEU A 86 9.98 0.72 -15.16
C LEU A 86 9.37 -0.67 -15.21
N GLU A 87 10.21 -1.69 -15.05
CA GLU A 87 9.81 -3.09 -14.89
C GLU A 87 10.14 -3.52 -13.46
N VAL A 88 9.15 -4.07 -12.74
CA VAL A 88 9.37 -4.59 -11.39
C VAL A 88 10.23 -5.86 -11.46
N THR A 89 11.22 -5.95 -10.58
CA THR A 89 12.25 -7.01 -10.59
C THR A 89 12.25 -7.90 -9.35
N ASP A 90 11.65 -7.43 -8.26
CA ASP A 90 11.50 -8.19 -7.01
C ASP A 90 10.12 -7.91 -6.40
N ASP A 91 9.77 -8.57 -5.32
CA ASP A 91 8.49 -8.35 -4.64
C ASP A 91 8.31 -6.87 -4.25
N ILE A 92 7.07 -6.37 -4.35
CA ILE A 92 6.72 -5.07 -3.76
C ILE A 92 6.27 -5.34 -2.34
N GLU A 93 6.98 -4.77 -1.37
CA GLU A 93 6.68 -4.94 0.06
C GLU A 93 6.16 -3.64 0.68
N ILE A 94 5.09 -3.72 1.46
CA ILE A 94 4.51 -2.58 2.17
C ILE A 94 4.43 -2.94 3.65
N THR A 95 5.14 -2.19 4.49
CA THR A 95 5.25 -2.46 5.92
C THR A 95 4.32 -1.55 6.72
N PHE A 96 3.37 -2.15 7.45
CA PHE A 96 2.39 -1.47 8.28
C PHE A 96 2.73 -1.60 9.77
N GLU A 97 2.67 -0.51 10.52
CA GLU A 97 3.05 -0.52 11.95
C GLU A 97 1.90 -0.91 12.89
N TYR A 98 0.68 -0.43 12.62
CA TYR A 98 -0.50 -0.64 13.48
C TYR A 98 -1.57 -1.52 12.83
N GLY A 99 -1.10 -2.54 12.10
CA GLY A 99 -1.94 -3.55 11.46
C GLY A 99 -2.20 -3.25 9.97
N ARG A 100 -2.18 -4.34 9.19
CA ARG A 100 -2.46 -4.33 7.75
C ARG A 100 -3.93 -3.99 7.44
N PRO A 101 -4.25 -3.39 6.31
CA PRO A 101 -5.64 -3.13 5.92
C PRO A 101 -6.45 -4.43 5.83
N THR A 102 -7.70 -4.40 6.30
CA THR A 102 -8.64 -5.49 6.03
C THR A 102 -9.16 -5.45 4.61
N ILE A 103 -9.17 -4.28 3.95
CA ILE A 103 -9.43 -4.14 2.52
C ILE A 103 -8.46 -3.11 1.92
N MET A 104 -7.72 -3.50 0.88
CA MET A 104 -6.92 -2.60 0.06
C MET A 104 -6.76 -3.10 -1.39
N VAL A 105 -6.38 -2.19 -2.29
CA VAL A 105 -6.08 -2.50 -3.69
C VAL A 105 -4.73 -1.89 -4.06
N LEU A 106 -3.87 -2.68 -4.69
CA LEU A 106 -2.71 -2.18 -5.41
C LEU A 106 -3.12 -1.98 -6.87
N GLU A 107 -2.99 -0.76 -7.37
CA GLU A 107 -3.19 -0.39 -8.76
C GLU A 107 -1.87 0.03 -9.40
N LYS A 108 -1.80 -0.08 -10.72
CA LYS A 108 -0.69 0.46 -11.51
C LYS A 108 -1.19 1.32 -12.66
N SER A 109 -0.33 2.22 -13.12
CA SER A 109 -0.50 2.97 -14.36
C SER A 109 0.66 2.67 -15.31
N MET A 110 0.41 2.78 -16.62
CA MET A 110 1.45 2.71 -17.67
C MET A 110 1.49 3.99 -18.51
N ASP A 111 0.69 5.00 -18.15
CA ASP A 111 0.49 6.22 -18.92
C ASP A 111 0.62 7.49 -18.05
N LYS A 112 1.49 7.42 -17.04
CA LYS A 112 1.83 8.53 -16.13
C LYS A 112 0.63 8.98 -15.29
N GLY A 113 -0.10 8.01 -14.73
CA GLY A 113 -1.22 8.21 -13.82
C GLY A 113 -2.52 8.65 -14.48
N ARG A 114 -2.63 8.62 -15.82
CA ARG A 114 -3.85 9.01 -16.54
C ARG A 114 -4.93 7.93 -16.43
N THR A 115 -4.54 6.67 -16.58
CA THR A 115 -5.39 5.50 -16.36
C THR A 115 -4.78 4.59 -15.30
N TRP A 116 -5.66 3.93 -14.56
CA TRP A 116 -5.32 3.05 -13.45
C TRP A 116 -5.95 1.69 -13.69
N GLN A 117 -5.16 0.64 -13.52
CA GLN A 117 -5.62 -0.74 -13.61
C GLN A 117 -5.29 -1.49 -12.32
N PRO A 118 -6.20 -2.34 -11.81
CA PRO A 118 -5.92 -3.17 -10.65
C PRO A 118 -4.73 -4.09 -10.92
N TYR A 119 -3.82 -4.17 -9.95
CA TYR A 119 -2.66 -5.05 -10.00
C TYR A 119 -2.87 -6.27 -9.08
N GLN A 120 -3.38 -6.03 -7.86
CA GLN A 120 -3.79 -7.07 -6.92
C GLN A 120 -4.79 -6.53 -5.89
N PHE A 121 -5.75 -7.38 -5.49
CA PHE A 121 -6.71 -7.09 -4.44
C PHE A 121 -6.33 -7.82 -3.14
N TYR A 122 -6.58 -7.17 -2.01
CA TYR A 122 -6.33 -7.72 -0.69
C TYR A 122 -7.55 -7.49 0.19
N ALA A 123 -8.09 -8.57 0.75
CA ALA A 123 -9.24 -8.50 1.64
C ALA A 123 -9.19 -9.61 2.70
N ASP A 124 -9.77 -9.39 3.87
CA ASP A 124 -10.01 -10.45 4.86
C ASP A 124 -11.07 -11.46 4.40
N ASP A 125 -12.05 -10.98 3.62
CA ASP A 125 -12.99 -11.76 2.82
C ASP A 125 -13.04 -11.20 1.39
N CYS A 126 -12.43 -11.93 0.45
CA CYS A 126 -12.37 -11.53 -0.96
C CYS A 126 -13.73 -11.57 -1.67
N MET A 127 -14.63 -12.45 -1.23
CA MET A 127 -15.96 -12.58 -1.81
C MET A 127 -16.84 -11.41 -1.41
N GLU A 128 -16.81 -11.04 -0.13
CA GLU A 128 -17.56 -9.91 0.40
C GLU A 128 -17.05 -8.58 -0.18
N ALA A 129 -15.73 -8.36 -0.18
CA ALA A 129 -15.16 -7.06 -0.55
C ALA A 129 -15.19 -6.79 -2.07
N PHE A 130 -14.93 -7.81 -2.89
CA PHE A 130 -14.71 -7.64 -4.34
C PHE A 130 -15.46 -8.64 -5.22
N GLY A 131 -16.24 -9.56 -4.65
CA GLY A 131 -16.90 -10.63 -5.43
C GLY A 131 -15.91 -11.60 -6.09
N MET A 132 -14.69 -11.73 -5.55
CA MET A 132 -13.60 -12.52 -6.13
C MET A 132 -13.30 -13.74 -5.27
N GLN A 133 -13.12 -14.90 -5.91
CA GLN A 133 -12.64 -16.09 -5.19
C GLN A 133 -11.20 -15.86 -4.69
N PRO A 134 -10.90 -16.15 -3.42
CA PRO A 134 -9.56 -15.97 -2.88
C PRO A 134 -8.58 -16.92 -3.58
N LYS A 135 -7.42 -16.39 -3.97
CA LYS A 135 -6.33 -17.14 -4.61
C LYS A 135 -4.99 -16.66 -4.09
N ARG A 136 -3.98 -17.52 -4.19
CA ARG A 136 -2.57 -17.14 -4.04
C ARG A 136 -1.83 -17.28 -5.36
N VAL A 137 -0.68 -16.63 -5.45
CA VAL A 137 0.14 -16.64 -6.67
C VAL A 137 0.62 -18.05 -7.01
N GLU A 138 0.88 -18.90 -6.02
CA GLU A 138 1.30 -20.29 -6.22
C GLU A 138 0.19 -21.16 -6.82
N ASN A 139 -1.06 -20.68 -6.85
CA ASN A 139 -2.17 -21.34 -7.54
C ASN A 139 -2.30 -20.94 -9.01
N LEU A 140 -1.45 -20.02 -9.49
CA LEU A 140 -1.40 -19.62 -10.90
C LEU A 140 -0.56 -20.61 -11.71
N SER A 141 -0.73 -20.54 -13.02
CA SER A 141 -0.07 -21.35 -14.03
C SER A 141 0.54 -20.43 -15.09
N ALA A 142 1.39 -20.98 -15.95
CA ALA A 142 1.98 -20.24 -17.07
C ALA A 142 0.93 -19.53 -17.95
N THR A 143 -0.28 -20.08 -18.09
CA THR A 143 -1.35 -19.51 -18.94
C THR A 143 -2.07 -18.31 -18.32
N ASN A 144 -2.00 -18.14 -17.00
CA ASN A 144 -2.75 -17.11 -16.28
C ASN A 144 -1.88 -16.38 -15.25
N VAL A 145 -0.56 -16.36 -15.45
CA VAL A 145 0.42 -15.68 -14.58
C VAL A 145 0.18 -14.17 -14.48
N THR A 146 -0.44 -13.54 -15.48
CA THR A 146 -0.81 -12.11 -15.48
C THR A 146 -2.21 -11.86 -14.91
N ARG A 147 -2.89 -12.90 -14.40
CA ARG A 147 -4.21 -12.75 -13.82
C ARG A 147 -4.12 -11.92 -12.53
N VAL A 148 -4.95 -10.89 -12.47
CA VAL A 148 -5.23 -10.15 -11.25
C VAL A 148 -6.07 -11.03 -10.33
N ILE A 149 -5.64 -11.16 -9.08
CA ILE A 149 -6.26 -12.00 -8.06
C ILE A 149 -6.64 -11.18 -6.84
N CYS A 150 -7.51 -11.75 -6.01
CA CYS A 150 -7.70 -11.31 -4.64
C CYS A 150 -7.08 -12.34 -3.69
N THR A 151 -6.27 -11.88 -2.74
CA THR A 151 -5.64 -12.74 -1.73
C THR A 151 -6.08 -12.35 -0.32
N GLU A 152 -6.36 -13.37 0.50
CA GLU A 152 -6.70 -13.20 1.92
C GLU A 152 -5.49 -13.35 2.85
N GLN A 153 -4.32 -13.68 2.28
CA GLN A 153 -3.11 -14.03 3.03
C GLN A 153 -2.60 -12.89 3.91
N TYR A 154 -2.76 -11.64 3.47
CA TYR A 154 -2.21 -10.47 4.14
C TYR A 154 -3.26 -9.64 4.90
N SER A 155 -4.54 -10.00 4.79
CA SER A 155 -5.63 -9.22 5.38
C SER A 155 -6.46 -10.01 6.39
N ARG A 156 -6.35 -11.34 6.46
CA ARG A 156 -6.95 -12.11 7.56
C ARG A 156 -6.17 -11.97 8.87
N TRP A 157 -6.90 -11.98 9.99
CA TRP A 157 -6.35 -11.97 11.36
C TRP A 157 -5.40 -10.81 11.66
N VAL A 158 -5.68 -9.63 11.08
CA VAL A 158 -4.88 -8.43 11.28
C VAL A 158 -4.82 -8.08 12.76
N GLY A 159 -3.60 -7.93 13.31
CA GLY A 159 -3.36 -7.51 14.69
C GLY A 159 -2.97 -8.64 15.64
N SER A 160 -3.22 -9.92 15.30
CA SER A 160 -2.91 -11.05 16.18
C SER A 160 -1.54 -11.71 15.94
N LYS A 161 -0.94 -11.52 14.75
CA LYS A 161 0.26 -12.27 14.33
C LYS A 161 1.57 -11.47 14.27
N ASN A 162 1.57 -10.19 14.69
CA ASN A 162 2.73 -9.28 14.54
C ASN A 162 3.30 -9.23 13.09
N GLU A 163 2.51 -9.65 12.10
CA GLU A 163 2.87 -9.60 10.69
C GLU A 163 2.53 -8.20 10.15
N LYS A 164 3.56 -7.45 9.79
CA LYS A 164 3.46 -6.06 9.32
C LYS A 164 3.41 -5.92 7.81
N ILE A 165 3.91 -6.92 7.08
CA ILE A 165 4.18 -6.81 5.64
C ILE A 165 3.01 -7.32 4.81
N VAL A 166 2.62 -6.53 3.80
CA VAL A 166 1.79 -6.93 2.64
C VAL A 166 2.70 -7.03 1.43
N ARG A 167 2.58 -8.10 0.63
CA ARG A 167 3.42 -8.32 -0.55
C ARG A 167 2.61 -8.35 -1.84
N PHE A 168 3.24 -7.90 -2.92
CA PHE A 168 2.90 -8.29 -4.28
C PHE A 168 4.00 -9.22 -4.78
N GLU A 169 3.65 -10.49 -5.00
CA GLU A 169 4.57 -11.61 -5.13
C GLU A 169 5.09 -11.75 -6.58
N VAL A 170 6.04 -10.91 -6.95
CA VAL A 170 6.73 -10.91 -8.25
C VAL A 170 7.60 -12.15 -8.40
N ARG A 171 8.36 -12.51 -7.35
CA ARG A 171 9.25 -13.68 -7.35
C ARG A 171 8.48 -14.96 -7.58
N ASP A 172 7.31 -15.11 -6.96
CA ASP A 172 6.47 -16.29 -7.13
C ASP A 172 5.92 -16.39 -8.57
N ARG A 173 5.54 -15.25 -9.17
CA ARG A 173 5.14 -15.20 -10.59
C ARG A 173 6.29 -15.55 -11.53
N PHE A 174 7.50 -15.06 -11.24
CA PHE A 174 8.71 -15.44 -11.99
C PHE A 174 9.04 -16.92 -11.80
N GLY A 175 8.84 -17.46 -10.59
CA GLY A 175 9.08 -18.85 -10.23
C GLY A 175 8.27 -19.85 -11.06
N ILE A 176 7.12 -19.44 -11.60
CA ILE A 176 6.33 -20.26 -12.54
C ILE A 176 7.13 -20.62 -13.81
N PHE A 177 8.04 -19.75 -14.25
CA PHE A 177 8.88 -19.97 -15.43
C PHE A 177 10.33 -20.32 -15.08
N ALA A 178 10.92 -19.65 -14.08
CA ALA A 178 12.31 -19.82 -13.69
C ALA A 178 12.54 -20.90 -12.62
N GLY A 179 11.47 -21.51 -12.11
CA GLY A 179 11.48 -22.44 -10.98
C GLY A 179 11.56 -21.72 -9.62
N PRO A 180 11.29 -22.42 -8.51
CA PRO A 180 11.15 -21.80 -7.17
C PRO A 180 12.43 -21.14 -6.64
N ARG A 181 13.60 -21.51 -7.19
CA ARG A 181 14.90 -20.91 -6.85
C ARG A 181 15.35 -19.84 -7.86
N LEU A 182 14.51 -19.48 -8.83
CA LEU A 182 14.81 -18.53 -9.90
C LEU A 182 16.12 -18.84 -10.65
N GLN A 183 16.41 -20.13 -10.86
CA GLN A 183 17.65 -20.57 -11.50
C GLN A 183 17.55 -20.62 -13.03
N ASN A 184 16.35 -20.82 -13.57
CA ASN A 184 16.12 -20.93 -15.01
C ASN A 184 15.68 -19.57 -15.60
N MET A 185 16.52 -18.54 -15.44
CA MET A 185 16.22 -17.18 -15.89
C MET A 185 16.12 -17.08 -17.41
N ASP A 186 16.86 -17.89 -18.17
CA ASP A 186 16.79 -17.92 -19.63
C ASP A 186 15.38 -18.26 -20.13
N ASN A 187 14.70 -19.22 -19.49
CA ASN A 187 13.31 -19.53 -19.80
C ASN A 187 12.38 -18.37 -19.45
N LEU A 188 12.58 -17.69 -18.31
CA LEU A 188 11.80 -16.51 -17.96
C LEU A 188 11.94 -15.40 -19.02
N TYR A 189 13.17 -15.06 -19.42
CA TYR A 189 13.41 -14.05 -20.46
C TYR A 189 12.77 -14.44 -21.79
N THR A 190 12.93 -15.70 -22.22
CA THR A 190 12.27 -16.22 -23.42
C THR A 190 10.74 -16.07 -23.35
N ARG A 191 10.15 -16.27 -22.16
CA ARG A 191 8.69 -16.11 -21.95
C ARG A 191 8.27 -14.65 -21.89
N MET A 192 9.08 -13.75 -21.35
CA MET A 192 8.83 -12.31 -21.38
C MET A 192 8.76 -11.77 -22.81
N GLU A 193 9.55 -12.32 -23.73
CA GLU A 193 9.53 -11.96 -25.16
C GLU A 193 8.39 -12.63 -25.93
N SER A 194 8.11 -13.91 -25.66
CA SER A 194 7.16 -14.69 -26.45
C SER A 194 5.71 -14.63 -25.96
N LEU A 195 5.46 -14.42 -24.66
CA LEU A 195 4.12 -14.39 -24.08
C LEU A 195 3.57 -12.97 -24.07
N LYS A 196 2.61 -12.72 -24.95
CA LYS A 196 1.98 -11.40 -25.11
C LYS A 196 1.43 -10.88 -23.77
N GLY A 197 1.84 -9.66 -23.41
CA GLY A 197 1.38 -8.97 -22.21
C GLY A 197 2.06 -9.39 -20.90
N LEU A 198 2.97 -10.38 -20.91
CA LEU A 198 3.72 -10.74 -19.70
C LEU A 198 4.63 -9.61 -19.25
N ARG A 199 5.41 -9.06 -20.18
CA ARG A 199 6.27 -7.91 -19.93
C ARG A 199 5.45 -6.71 -19.47
N ASP A 200 4.40 -6.37 -20.22
CA ASP A 200 3.50 -5.26 -19.89
C ASP A 200 2.85 -5.41 -18.51
N PHE A 201 2.64 -6.64 -18.03
CA PHE A 201 2.14 -6.89 -16.67
C PHE A 201 3.13 -6.43 -15.60
N PHE A 202 4.44 -6.58 -15.80
CA PHE A 202 5.47 -6.11 -14.86
C PHE A 202 5.91 -4.66 -15.10
N THR A 203 5.50 -4.07 -16.23
CA THR A 203 5.77 -2.67 -16.57
C THR A 203 4.79 -1.70 -15.88
N PHE A 204 5.30 -0.58 -15.38
CA PHE A 204 4.51 0.51 -14.81
C PHE A 204 5.24 1.87 -14.89
N THR A 205 4.49 2.96 -14.80
CA THR A 205 4.99 4.32 -14.57
C THR A 205 4.64 4.81 -13.17
N ASP A 206 3.53 4.32 -12.62
CA ASP A 206 3.02 4.72 -11.30
C ASP A 206 2.38 3.53 -10.61
N LEU A 207 2.44 3.53 -9.28
CA LEU A 207 1.72 2.61 -8.40
C LEU A 207 0.79 3.42 -7.50
N LYS A 208 -0.37 2.85 -7.18
CA LYS A 208 -1.30 3.45 -6.23
C LYS A 208 -1.82 2.40 -5.26
N LEU A 209 -1.67 2.69 -3.97
CA LEU A 209 -2.34 1.96 -2.90
C LEU A 209 -3.66 2.66 -2.61
N ARG A 210 -4.76 1.92 -2.74
CA ARG A 210 -6.08 2.37 -2.28
C ARG A 210 -6.43 1.60 -1.02
N LEU A 211 -6.29 2.27 0.12
CA LEU A 211 -6.64 1.74 1.42
C LEU A 211 -8.14 2.00 1.65
N LEU A 212 -8.91 0.92 1.83
CA LEU A 212 -10.38 0.98 1.84
C LEU A 212 -10.99 0.69 3.21
N ARG A 213 -10.36 -0.20 4.01
CA ARG A 213 -10.75 -0.47 5.39
C ARG A 213 -9.54 -0.78 6.29
N PRO A 214 -9.39 -0.13 7.47
CA PRO A 214 -8.23 -0.32 8.34
C PRO A 214 -8.24 -1.69 9.02
N ALA A 215 -7.20 -1.96 9.81
CA ALA A 215 -7.10 -3.14 10.67
C ALA A 215 -8.24 -3.17 11.69
N LEU A 216 -8.92 -4.32 11.85
CA LEU A 216 -10.01 -4.46 12.82
C LEU A 216 -9.65 -5.27 14.08
N GLY A 217 -8.49 -5.92 14.11
CA GLY A 217 -8.11 -6.79 15.23
C GLY A 217 -8.84 -8.15 15.23
N GLY A 218 -9.48 -8.53 14.12
CA GLY A 218 -10.27 -9.78 14.03
C GLY A 218 -11.61 -9.74 14.79
N THR A 219 -12.11 -8.55 15.12
CA THR A 219 -13.39 -8.34 15.81
C THR A 219 -14.18 -7.21 15.15
N TYR A 220 -15.41 -7.00 15.60
CA TYR A 220 -16.25 -5.89 15.15
C TYR A 220 -15.65 -4.53 15.54
N VAL A 221 -16.03 -3.49 14.80
CA VAL A 221 -15.63 -2.11 15.11
C VAL A 221 -16.12 -1.73 16.50
N GLN A 222 -15.20 -1.40 17.40
CA GLN A 222 -15.50 -0.90 18.74
C GLN A 222 -15.76 0.60 18.67
N ARG A 223 -17.04 0.98 18.67
CA ARG A 223 -17.47 2.38 18.50
C ARG A 223 -17.02 3.30 19.64
N ASP A 224 -16.81 2.74 20.83
CA ASP A 224 -16.37 3.50 22.01
C ASP A 224 -14.87 3.86 21.96
N ASN A 225 -14.11 3.24 21.05
CA ASN A 225 -12.68 3.50 20.88
C ASN A 225 -12.31 3.51 19.39
N LEU A 226 -12.69 4.58 18.68
CA LEU A 226 -12.37 4.76 17.27
C LEU A 226 -10.94 5.23 17.01
N LEU A 227 -10.25 5.72 18.05
CA LEU A 227 -8.89 6.28 17.97
C LEU A 227 -7.83 5.22 17.65
N LYS A 228 -8.13 3.94 17.88
CA LYS A 228 -7.23 2.83 17.55
C LYS A 228 -7.25 2.42 16.08
N TYR A 229 -8.16 2.96 15.27
CA TYR A 229 -8.30 2.62 13.85
C TYR A 229 -7.71 3.73 12.98
N PHE A 230 -6.56 3.46 12.38
CA PHE A 230 -5.88 4.33 11.43
C PHE A 230 -4.95 3.49 10.56
N TYR A 231 -4.39 4.10 9.50
CA TYR A 231 -3.31 3.49 8.74
C TYR A 231 -1.99 4.07 9.16
N ALA A 232 -0.96 3.22 9.24
CA ALA A 232 0.41 3.63 9.46
C ALA A 232 1.35 2.76 8.61
N ILE A 233 2.18 3.40 7.79
CA ILE A 233 3.11 2.72 6.89
C ILE A 233 4.51 3.26 7.16
N SER A 234 5.42 2.36 7.51
CA SER A 234 6.83 2.67 7.77
C SER A 234 7.71 2.55 6.54
N ASN A 235 7.37 1.67 5.59
CA ASN A 235 8.18 1.49 4.40
C ASN A 235 7.37 0.94 3.22
N ILE A 236 7.75 1.35 2.00
CA ILE A 236 7.25 0.79 0.74
C ILE A 236 8.47 0.44 -0.13
N GLU A 237 8.79 -0.83 -0.25
CA GLU A 237 9.94 -1.26 -1.06
C GLU A 237 9.48 -1.65 -2.47
N VAL A 238 10.02 -0.96 -3.47
CA VAL A 238 9.77 -1.24 -4.89
C VAL A 238 11.11 -1.40 -5.59
N PHE A 239 11.47 -2.65 -5.89
CA PHE A 239 12.65 -2.95 -6.71
C PHE A 239 12.23 -2.99 -8.18
N ALA A 240 12.68 -1.99 -8.94
CA ALA A 240 12.37 -1.88 -10.35
C ALA A 240 13.55 -1.32 -11.14
N SER A 241 13.63 -1.68 -12.42
CA SER A 241 14.72 -1.26 -13.30
C SER A 241 14.21 -0.79 -14.65
N HIS A 242 15.01 0.05 -15.31
CA HIS A 242 14.83 0.35 -16.72
C HIS A 242 15.63 -0.69 -17.51
N PHE A 243 15.02 -1.35 -18.50
CA PHE A 243 15.62 -2.45 -19.26
C PHE A 243 17.03 -2.17 -19.81
N LEU A 244 17.39 -0.89 -20.03
CA LEU A 244 18.68 -0.48 -20.58
C LEU A 244 19.74 -0.01 -19.57
N LEU A 245 19.43 0.13 -18.27
CA LEU A 245 20.39 0.64 -17.29
C LEU A 245 20.22 -0.08 -15.94
N GLN A 246 21.29 -0.72 -15.48
CA GLN A 246 21.41 -1.19 -14.10
C GLN A 246 21.39 0.02 -13.15
N ASN A 247 20.52 -0.05 -12.14
CA ASN A 247 20.47 0.81 -10.96
C ASN A 247 20.22 2.29 -11.23
N ASP A 248 19.01 2.61 -11.67
CA ASP A 248 18.56 3.98 -11.77
C ASP A 248 17.31 4.13 -10.90
N PHE A 249 17.52 4.18 -9.56
CA PHE A 249 16.55 4.59 -8.55
C PHE A 249 16.16 6.05 -8.84
N GLY A 250 15.36 6.26 -9.89
CA GLY A 250 14.87 7.59 -10.24
C GLY A 250 14.11 8.17 -9.06
N ASN A 251 14.20 9.49 -8.88
CA ASN A 251 13.45 10.19 -7.83
C ASN A 251 11.97 9.80 -7.91
N VAL A 252 11.51 9.02 -6.92
CA VAL A 252 10.09 8.67 -6.79
C VAL A 252 9.36 9.86 -6.18
N ARG A 253 8.27 10.28 -6.81
CA ARG A 253 7.36 11.27 -6.25
C ARG A 253 6.28 10.54 -5.48
N LEU A 254 6.27 10.75 -4.17
CA LEU A 254 5.30 10.16 -3.26
C LEU A 254 4.25 11.19 -2.86
N SER A 255 2.99 10.78 -2.92
CA SER A 255 1.86 11.57 -2.41
C SER A 255 0.88 10.67 -1.67
N ALA A 256 0.31 11.17 -0.59
CA ALA A 256 -0.78 10.52 0.12
C ALA A 256 -1.96 11.50 0.20
N GLN A 257 -3.17 11.01 -0.06
CA GLN A 257 -4.39 11.79 -0.04
C GLN A 257 -5.50 10.99 0.64
N GLN A 258 -6.27 11.63 1.50
CA GLN A 258 -7.51 11.07 2.03
C GLN A 258 -8.68 11.63 1.22
N PRO A 259 -9.40 10.81 0.43
CA PRO A 259 -10.58 11.28 -0.30
C PRO A 259 -11.61 11.88 0.67
N ALA A 260 -12.26 12.97 0.28
CA ALA A 260 -13.45 13.41 0.97
C ALA A 260 -14.55 12.35 0.77
N ALA A 261 -15.35 12.04 1.80
CA ALA A 261 -16.36 10.97 1.72
C ALA A 261 -17.47 11.19 0.67
N GLN A 262 -17.46 12.34 -0.04
CA GLN A 262 -18.41 12.67 -1.10
C GLN A 262 -18.00 12.19 -2.51
N GLU A 263 -16.82 11.58 -2.70
CA GLU A 263 -16.36 11.07 -4.01
C GLU A 263 -16.70 9.59 -4.29
N LEU A 264 -17.58 8.97 -3.48
CA LEU A 264 -17.95 7.55 -3.60
C LEU A 264 -19.35 7.32 -4.22
N ALA A 265 -19.74 8.14 -5.20
CA ALA A 265 -20.95 7.94 -6.00
C ALA A 265 -20.62 7.36 -7.38
#